data_AF-A0A258P5X7-F1
#
_entry.id   AF-A0A258P5X7-F1
#
_cell.length_a   1.000
_cell.length_b   1.000
_cell.length_c   1.000
_cell.angle_alpha   90.00
_cell.angle_beta   90.00
_cell.angle_gamma   90.00
#
_symmetry.space_group_name_H-M   'P 1'
#
loop_
_entity.id
_entity.type
_entity.pdbx_description
1 polymer ?
#
loop_
_entity_poly.entity_id
_entity_poly.type
_entity_poly.pdbx_seq_one_letter_code
_entity_poly.pdbx_strand_id
1 'polypeptide(L)' 'MEFFKPSALWVVDFHYEGRARRWFKAFGPKDDPFQKMTDTLQDLYGDRAKLATVRKATEEEELQYLRGEEPKNSYCPTGR' A
#
# COMPACT_ATOMS: atom_id res chain seq x y z
N MET A 1 23.54 -17.10 -6.49
CA MET A 1 22.94 -16.41 -5.33
C MET A 1 22.12 -15.26 -5.88
N GLU A 2 20.84 -15.51 -6.12
CA GLU A 2 19.90 -14.47 -6.54
C GLU A 2 19.64 -13.56 -5.34
N PHE A 3 20.14 -12.33 -5.40
CA PHE A 3 19.81 -11.30 -4.44
C PHE A 3 18.31 -11.07 -4.54
N PHE A 4 17.55 -11.50 -3.52
CA PHE A 4 16.18 -11.02 -3.32
C PHE A 4 16.26 -9.50 -3.31
N LYS A 5 15.81 -8.87 -4.39
CA LYS A 5 15.68 -7.42 -4.42
C LYS A 5 14.76 -7.06 -3.26
N PRO A 6 15.18 -6.19 -2.32
CA PRO A 6 14.32 -5.80 -1.22
C PRO A 6 13.15 -5.04 -1.80
N SER A 7 12.00 -5.72 -1.93
CA SER A 7 10.73 -5.07 -2.20
C SER A 7 10.35 -4.37 -0.91
N ALA A 8 10.32 -3.04 -0.93
CA ALA A 8 9.89 -2.29 0.23
C ALA A 8 8.36 -2.29 0.31
N LEU A 9 7.80 -2.35 1.51
CA LEU A 9 6.37 -2.14 1.72
C LEU A 9 6.05 -0.64 1.64
N TRP A 10 4.94 -0.32 0.97
CA TRP A 10 4.44 1.04 0.84
C TRP A 10 3.00 1.13 1.32
N VAL A 11 2.71 2.22 2.01
CA VAL A 11 1.38 2.60 2.46
C VAL A 11 0.79 3.56 1.44
N VAL A 12 -0.37 3.20 0.91
CA VAL A 12 -1.08 3.94 -0.12
C VAL A 12 -2.42 4.37 0.45
N ASP A 13 -2.57 5.65 0.75
CA ASP A 13 -3.84 6.22 1.17
C ASP A 13 -4.52 6.83 -0.07
N PHE A 14 -5.80 6.50 -0.27
CA PHE A 14 -6.60 7.02 -1.36
C PHE A 14 -8.06 7.20 -0.93
N HIS A 15 -8.78 8.08 -1.62
CA HIS A 15 -10.21 8.27 -1.43
C HIS A 15 -10.96 7.54 -2.53
N TYR A 16 -11.87 6.66 -2.16
CA TYR A 16 -12.78 6.00 -3.09
C TYR A 16 -14.21 6.37 -2.73
N GLU A 17 -14.92 7.00 -3.67
CA GLU A 17 -16.29 7.50 -3.46
C GLU A 17 -16.44 8.35 -2.18
N GLY A 18 -15.44 9.18 -1.89
CA GLY A 18 -15.39 10.03 -0.70
C GLY A 18 -15.00 9.33 0.60
N ARG A 19 -14.71 8.01 0.58
CA ARG A 19 -14.23 7.26 1.74
C ARG A 19 -12.73 7.07 1.69
N ALA A 20 -12.04 7.43 2.78
CA ALA A 20 -10.61 7.16 2.93
C ALA A 20 -10.38 5.65 3.04
N ARG A 21 -9.46 5.14 2.23
CA ARG A 21 -8.98 3.76 2.23
C ARG A 21 -7.46 3.75 2.24
N ARG A 22 -6.90 2.69 2.83
CA ARG A 22 -5.47 2.46 2.92
C ARG A 22 -5.14 1.08 2.40
N TRP A 23 -4.17 1.01 1.50
CA TRP A 23 -3.58 -0.24 1.01
C TRP A 23 -2.12 -0.34 1.43
N PHE A 24 -1.67 -1.57 1.64
CA PHE A 24 -0.27 -1.92 1.82
C PHE A 24 0.17 -2.71 0.60
N LYS A 25 1.21 -2.25 -0.09
CA LYS A 25 1.70 -2.89 -1.31
C LYS A 25 3.22 -2.89 -1.34
N ALA A 26 3.80 -4.03 -1.69
CA ALA A 26 5.23 -4.13 -1.88
C ALA A 26 5.58 -3.65 -3.30
N PHE A 27 6.56 -2.77 -3.40
CA PHE A 27 7.09 -2.30 -4.69
C PHE A 27 8.56 -2.65 -4.82
N GLY A 28 8.97 -2.99 -6.04
CA GLY A 28 10.38 -3.23 -6.34
C GLY A 28 11.20 -1.94 -6.23
N PRO A 29 12.53 -2.04 -6.06
CA PRO A 29 13.41 -0.88 -5.89
C PRO A 29 13.54 0.02 -7.13
N LYS A 30 12.97 -0.39 -8.27
CA LYS A 30 12.95 0.38 -9.53
C LYS A 30 11.53 0.81 -9.94
N ASP A 31 10.53 0.47 -9.14
CA ASP A 31 9.15 0.86 -9.42
C ASP A 31 8.89 2.24 -8.82
N ASP A 32 8.18 3.08 -9.56
CA ASP A 32 7.61 4.33 -9.06
C ASP A 32 6.24 4.03 -8.43
N PRO A 33 6.15 3.90 -7.09
CA PRO A 33 4.92 3.45 -6.42
C PRO A 33 3.78 4.44 -6.62
N PHE A 34 4.08 5.73 -6.74
CA PHE A 34 3.09 6.76 -7.02
C PHE A 34 2.45 6.58 -8.41
N GLN A 35 3.27 6.44 -9.46
CA GLN A 35 2.79 6.25 -10.82
C GLN A 35 2.01 4.94 -10.96
N LYS A 36 2.55 3.84 -10.40
CA LYS A 36 1.90 2.53 -10.40
C LYS A 36 0.55 2.57 -9.70
N MET A 37 0.44 3.27 -8.57
CA MET A 37 -0.83 3.37 -7.85
C MET A 37 -1.83 4.27 -8.53
N THR A 38 -1.41 5.41 -9.09
CA THR A 38 -2.30 6.25 -9.90
C THR A 38 -2.88 5.46 -11.07
N ASP A 39 -2.04 4.73 -11.80
CA ASP A 39 -2.46 3.88 -12.92
C ASP A 39 -3.40 2.75 -12.46
N THR A 40 -3.04 2.05 -11.37
CA THR A 40 -3.89 0.98 -10.79
C THR A 40 -5.25 1.52 -10.33
N LEU A 41 -5.30 2.68 -9.67
CA LEU A 41 -6.56 3.28 -9.21
C LEU A 41 -7.42 3.74 -10.39
N GLN A 42 -6.79 4.30 -11.43
CA GLN A 42 -7.48 4.69 -12.65
C GLN A 42 -8.05 3.48 -13.40
N ASP A 43 -7.30 2.39 -13.50
CA ASP A 43 -7.74 1.14 -14.15
C ASP A 43 -8.91 0.49 -13.39
N LEU A 44 -8.80 0.38 -12.05
CA LEU A 44 -9.79 -0.31 -11.23
C LEU A 44 -11.06 0.51 -10.97
N TYR A 45 -10.89 1.82 -10.71
CA TYR A 45 -11.96 2.67 -10.19
C TYR A 45 -12.23 3.91 -11.05
N GLY A 46 -11.36 4.21 -12.02
CA GLY A 46 -11.42 5.43 -12.81
C GLY A 46 -11.38 6.68 -11.94
N ASP A 47 -12.10 7.72 -12.36
CA ASP A 47 -12.24 9.00 -11.64
C ASP A 47 -12.88 8.91 -10.25
N ARG A 48 -13.38 7.74 -9.84
CA ARG A 48 -13.98 7.55 -8.50
C ARG A 48 -12.94 7.39 -7.40
N ALA A 49 -11.71 7.03 -7.76
CA ALA A 49 -10.60 6.93 -6.83
C ALA A 49 -9.61 8.09 -7.02
N LYS A 50 -9.23 8.73 -5.91
CA LYS A 50 -8.20 9.76 -5.89
C LYS A 50 -7.08 9.36 -4.96
N LEU A 51 -5.89 9.19 -5.51
CA LEU A 51 -4.69 8.95 -4.73
C LEU A 51 -4.46 10.13 -3.78
N ALA A 52 -4.32 9.87 -2.48
CA ALA A 52 -4.10 10.90 -1.48
C ALA A 52 -2.63 10.98 -1.09
N THR A 53 -2.03 9.87 -0.68
CA THR A 53 -0.58 9.81 -0.39
C THR A 53 -0.02 8.43 -0.69
N VAL A 54 1.26 8.39 -1.05
CA VAL A 54 2.03 7.16 -1.17
C VAL A 54 3.32 7.37 -0.41
N ARG A 55 3.48 6.64 0.68
CA ARG A 55 4.69 6.70 1.51
C ARG A 55 5.27 5.32 1.70
N LYS A 56 6.60 5.26 1.84
CA LYS A 56 7.26 4.01 2.22
C LYS A 56 6.81 3.65 3.64
N ALA A 57 6.45 2.40 3.87
CA ALA A 57 6.23 1.91 5.22
C ALA A 57 7.55 2.01 5.98
N THR A 58 7.51 2.38 7.25
CA THR A 58 8.73 2.36 8.07
C THR A 58 9.19 0.92 8.26
N GLU A 59 10.47 0.72 8.56
CA GLU A 59 11.02 -0.62 8.83
C GLU A 59 10.26 -1.31 9.98
N GLU A 60 9.73 -0.52 10.93
CA GLU A 60 8.87 -0.99 12.01
C GLU A 60 7.49 -1.48 11.51
N GLU A 61 6.84 -0.75 10.59
CA GLU A 61 5.57 -1.15 9.97
C GLU A 61 5.76 -2.39 9.06
N GLU A 62 6.88 -2.48 8.35
CA GLU A 62 7.24 -3.64 7.51
C GLU A 62 7.51 -4.89 8.35
N LEU A 63 8.26 -4.75 9.45
CA LEU A 63 8.49 -5.84 10.39
C LEU A 63 7.21 -6.30 11.10
N GLN A 64 6.30 -5.39 11.45
CA GLN A 64 5.00 -5.71 12.03
C GLN A 64 4.11 -6.49 11.05
N TYR A 65 4.07 -6.05 9.79
CA TYR A 65 3.37 -6.76 8.72
C TYR A 65 3.97 -8.16 8.48
N LEU A 66 5.30 -8.28 8.42
CA LEU A 66 6.01 -9.55 8.23
C LEU A 66 5.86 -10.51 9.43
N ARG A 67 5.72 -9.99 10.65
CA ARG A 67 5.49 -10.80 11.86
C ARG A 67 4.03 -11.24 12.05
N GLY A 68 3.10 -10.73 11.24
CA GLY A 68 1.67 -10.93 11.47
C GLY A 68 1.16 -10.24 12.74
N GLU A 69 1.97 -9.37 13.33
CA GLU A 69 1.56 -8.48 14.42
C GLU A 69 0.92 -7.26 13.75
N GLU A 70 -0.28 -7.46 13.21
CA GLU A 70 -1.07 -6.34 12.70
C GLU A 70 -1.18 -5.29 13.80
N PRO A 71 -0.79 -4.02 13.56
CA PRO A 71 -1.20 -2.97 14.47
C PRO A 71 -2.74 -3.00 14.49
N LYS A 72 -3.33 -3.09 15.69
CA LYS A 72 -4.76 -2.90 15.94
C LYS A 72 -5.17 -1.50 15.49
N ASN A 73 -5.19 -1.26 14.19
CA ASN A 73 -5.77 -0.09 13.60
C ASN A 73 -7.14 -0.55 13.09
N SER A 74 -8.18 -0.09 13.77
CA SER A 74 -9.58 -0.54 13.73
C SER A 74 -10.30 -0.41 12.37
N TYR A 75 -9.61 -0.49 11.24
CA TYR A 75 -10.14 -0.29 9.90
C TYR A 75 -9.77 -1.38 8.87
N CYS A 76 -9.30 -2.56 9.31
CA CYS A 76 -9.21 -3.76 8.47
C CYS A 76 -10.36 -4.75 8.80
N PRO A 77 -11.48 -4.75 8.05
CA PRO A 77 -12.55 -5.74 8.20
C PRO A 77 -12.34 -6.95 7.27
N THR A 78 -11.20 -7.63 7.38
CA THR A 78 -11.02 -8.95 6.75
C THR A 78 -10.24 -9.87 7.66
N GLY A 79 -10.91 -10.29 8.73
CA GLY A 79 -10.61 -11.57 9.36
C GLY A 79 -11.28 -12.69 8.56
N ARG A 80 -10.49 -13.70 8.19
CA ARG A 80 -10.97 -15.07 8.12
C ARG A 80 -9.84 -16.04 8.40
#